data_AF-A0A6I2W130-F1
#
_entry.id   AF-A0A6I2W130-F1
#
_cell.length_a   1.000
_cell.length_b   1.000
_cell.length_c   1.000
_cell.angle_alpha   90.00
_cell.angle_beta   90.00
_cell.angle_gamma   90.00
#
_symmetry.space_group_name_H-M   'P 1'
#
loop_
_entity.id
_entity.type
_entity.pdbx_description
1 polymer ?
#
loop_
_entity_poly.entity_id
_entity_poly.type
_entity_poly.pdbx_seq_one_letter_code
_entity_poly.pdbx_strand_id
1 'polypeptide(L)'
;MFQPFAWLIDTFYGWTHNYAIAVALVALAIMLLITPLTLKSTKGMLEMQRLQPEMKKLQNQYKGDRQRLNEEMMKLYQEHKVNPLASCLPLLAQMPVFIIMFRVLHGLTYEPVLGKGFVPKYIEHGSDLYKA
;
A
#
# COMPACT_ATOMS: atom_id res chain seq x y z
N MET A 1 -17.70 -5.77 -1.25
CA MET A 1 -16.38 -5.32 -1.76
C MET A 1 -15.24 -6.29 -1.40
N PHE A 2 -15.22 -6.91 -0.22
CA PHE A 2 -14.13 -7.83 0.21
C PHE A 2 -14.31 -9.32 -0.20
N GLN A 3 -15.46 -9.69 -0.75
CA GLN A 3 -15.79 -11.06 -1.18
C GLN A 3 -14.81 -11.69 -2.20
N PRO A 4 -14.31 -10.97 -3.24
CA PRO A 4 -13.34 -11.57 -4.17
C PRO A 4 -11.98 -11.84 -3.52
N PHE A 5 -11.58 -11.05 -2.51
CA PHE A 5 -10.35 -11.29 -1.75
C PHE A 5 -10.47 -12.51 -0.84
N ALA A 6 -11.65 -12.73 -0.23
CA ALA A 6 -11.90 -13.88 0.62
C ALA A 6 -11.85 -15.20 -0.18
N TRP A 7 -12.50 -15.25 -1.35
CA TRP A 7 -12.46 -16.41 -2.25
C TRP A 7 -11.05 -16.75 -2.74
N LEU A 8 -10.26 -15.71 -3.03
CA LEU A 8 -8.89 -15.87 -3.49
C LEU A 8 -8.02 -16.47 -2.38
N ILE A 9 -8.13 -15.98 -1.14
CA ILE A 9 -7.40 -16.54 0.02
C ILE A 9 -7.81 -17.99 0.29
N ASP A 10 -9.10 -18.32 0.23
CA ASP A 10 -9.61 -19.68 0.47
C ASP A 10 -9.04 -20.70 -0.53
N THR A 11 -8.95 -20.30 -1.81
CA THR A 11 -8.35 -21.13 -2.87
C THR A 11 -6.86 -21.43 -2.62
N PHE A 12 -6.08 -20.44 -2.16
CA PHE A 12 -4.66 -20.64 -1.84
C PHE A 12 -4.45 -21.37 -0.50
N TYR A 13 -5.39 -21.20 0.43
CA TYR A 13 -5.38 -21.89 1.72
C TYR A 13 -5.62 -23.39 1.58
N GLY A 14 -6.57 -23.80 0.73
CA GLY A 14 -6.84 -25.21 0.44
C GLY A 14 -5.63 -25.99 -0.10
N TRP A 15 -4.66 -25.30 -0.71
CA TRP A 15 -3.44 -25.94 -1.22
C TRP A 15 -2.30 -26.01 -0.20
N THR A 16 -2.25 -25.09 0.77
CA THR A 16 -1.10 -24.93 1.68
C THR A 16 -1.38 -25.34 3.12
N HIS A 17 -2.65 -25.37 3.56
CA HIS A 17 -3.08 -25.63 4.95
C HIS A 17 -2.37 -24.75 5.99
N ASN A 18 -1.73 -23.66 5.57
CA ASN A 18 -1.00 -22.75 6.42
C ASN A 18 -1.36 -21.31 6.04
N TYR A 19 -2.00 -20.63 6.97
CA TYR A 19 -2.55 -19.30 6.75
C TYR A 19 -1.48 -18.25 6.46
N ALA A 20 -0.32 -18.32 7.11
CA ALA A 20 0.78 -17.37 6.87
C ALA A 20 1.34 -17.52 5.45
N ILE A 21 1.44 -18.77 4.96
CA ILE A 21 1.94 -19.07 3.62
C ILE A 21 0.89 -18.69 2.56
N ALA A 22 -0.38 -18.96 2.80
CA ALA A 22 -1.47 -18.57 1.91
C ALA A 22 -1.52 -17.05 1.73
N VAL A 23 -1.44 -16.28 2.83
CA VAL A 23 -1.41 -14.81 2.78
C VAL A 23 -0.16 -14.30 2.07
N ALA A 24 1.01 -14.89 2.32
CA ALA A 24 2.25 -14.52 1.64
C ALA A 24 2.18 -14.76 0.12
N LEU A 25 1.60 -15.86 -0.32
CA LEU A 25 1.40 -16.18 -1.74
C LEU A 25 0.41 -15.22 -2.41
N VAL A 26 -0.69 -14.89 -1.74
CA VAL A 26 -1.65 -13.90 -2.23
C VAL A 26 -0.99 -12.53 -2.36
N ALA A 27 -0.20 -12.12 -1.37
CA ALA A 27 0.57 -10.89 -1.44
C ALA A 27 1.55 -10.90 -2.62
N LEU A 28 2.26 -12.00 -2.86
CA LEU A 28 3.22 -12.14 -3.96
C LEU A 28 2.52 -12.11 -5.34
N ALA A 29 1.38 -12.78 -5.48
CA ALA A 29 0.56 -12.75 -6.69
C ALA A 29 0.02 -11.35 -7.00
N ILE A 30 -0.48 -10.63 -5.98
CA ILE A 30 -0.91 -9.24 -6.12
C ILE A 30 0.27 -8.34 -6.47
N MET A 31 1.43 -8.55 -5.84
CA MET A 31 2.64 -7.78 -6.11
C MET A 31 3.11 -7.98 -7.56
N LEU A 32 3.03 -9.20 -8.11
CA LEU A 32 3.29 -9.48 -9.53
C LEU A 32 2.30 -8.78 -10.47
N LEU A 33 1.01 -8.80 -10.16
CA LEU A 33 -0.02 -8.10 -10.97
C LEU A 33 0.13 -6.58 -10.91
N ILE A 34 0.55 -6.03 -9.77
CA ILE A 34 0.75 -4.59 -9.58
C ILE A 34 2.14 -4.14 -10.07
N THR A 35 3.12 -5.04 -10.24
CA THR A 35 4.47 -4.71 -10.75
C THR A 35 4.48 -3.82 -12.00
N PRO A 36 3.73 -4.10 -13.09
CA PRO A 36 3.71 -3.21 -14.26
C PRO A 36 3.12 -1.82 -13.95
N LEU A 37 2.20 -1.74 -13.00
CA LEU A 37 1.64 -0.47 -12.51
C LEU A 37 2.68 0.28 -11.66
N THR A 38 3.38 -0.42 -10.77
CA THR A 38 4.45 0.14 -9.95
C THR A 38 5.60 0.68 -10.81
N LEU A 39 5.99 -0.03 -11.88
CA LEU A 39 7.02 0.44 -12.81
C LEU A 39 6.64 1.77 -13.47
N LYS A 40 5.37 1.94 -13.85
CA LYS A 40 4.87 3.23 -14.37
C LYS A 40 4.93 4.32 -13.30
N SER A 41 4.56 4.03 -12.06
CA SER A 41 4.67 4.97 -10.93
C SER A 41 6.13 5.35 -10.64
N THR A 42 7.05 4.39 -10.68
CA THR A 42 8.49 4.62 -10.44
C THR A 42 9.11 5.51 -11.52
N LYS A 43 8.71 5.36 -12.80
CA LYS A 43 9.17 6.25 -13.87
C LYS A 43 8.79 7.72 -13.60
N GLY A 44 7.57 7.97 -13.12
CA GLY A 44 7.13 9.31 -12.74
C GLY A 44 7.93 9.90 -11.57
N MET A 45 8.29 9.07 -10.59
CA MET A 45 9.14 9.47 -9.46
C MET A 45 10.57 9.84 -9.90
N LEU A 46 11.12 9.11 -10.87
CA LEU A 46 12.47 9.38 -11.39
C LEU A 46 12.54 10.72 -12.17
N GLU A 47 11.52 11.03 -12.98
CA GLU A 47 11.43 12.35 -13.64
C GLU A 47 11.25 13.49 -12.63
N MET A 48 10.53 13.26 -11.54
CA MET A 48 10.43 14.20 -10.41
C MET A 48 11.79 14.46 -9.74
N GLN A 49 12.62 13.42 -9.60
CA GLN A 49 13.99 13.59 -9.07
C GLN A 49 14.87 14.41 -10.02
N ARG A 50 14.72 14.22 -11.34
CA ARG A 50 15.42 15.06 -12.34
C ARG A 50 15.01 16.52 -12.30
N LEU A 51 13.77 16.81 -11.92
CA LEU A 51 13.25 18.17 -11.75
C LEU A 51 13.69 18.86 -10.45
N GLN A 52 14.18 18.12 -9.45
CA GLN A 52 14.67 18.71 -8.19
C GLN A 52 15.66 19.87 -8.35
N PRO A 53 16.70 19.80 -9.21
CA PRO A 53 17.60 20.93 -9.42
C PRO A 53 16.87 22.17 -9.95
N GLU A 54 15.92 22.02 -10.88
CA GLU A 54 15.15 23.14 -11.42
C GLU A 54 14.19 23.72 -10.39
N MET A 55 13.52 22.86 -9.62
CA MET A 55 12.70 23.29 -8.48
C MET A 55 13.52 24.10 -7.48
N LYS A 56 14.76 23.70 -7.18
CA LYS A 56 15.66 24.47 -6.30
C LYS A 56 16.06 25.82 -6.89
N LYS A 57 16.27 25.91 -8.21
CA LYS A 57 16.54 27.19 -8.89
C LYS A 57 15.34 28.13 -8.78
N LEU A 58 14.14 27.62 -9.02
CA LEU A 58 12.88 28.37 -8.88
C LEU A 58 12.67 28.85 -7.45
N GLN A 59 12.86 27.96 -6.47
CA GLN A 59 12.81 28.29 -5.05
C GLN A 59 13.81 29.39 -4.69
N ASN A 60 15.01 29.38 -5.29
CA ASN A 60 16.02 30.40 -5.06
C ASN A 60 15.68 31.76 -5.71
N GLN A 61 15.08 31.75 -6.91
CA GLN A 61 14.65 32.98 -7.58
C GLN A 61 13.44 33.64 -6.89
N TYR A 62 12.49 32.84 -6.39
CA TYR A 62 11.24 33.33 -5.81
C TYR A 62 11.16 33.20 -4.28
N LYS A 63 12.29 33.22 -3.55
CA LYS A 63 12.34 33.08 -2.08
C LYS A 63 11.41 34.03 -1.32
N GLY A 64 11.15 35.22 -1.86
CA GLY A 64 10.30 36.23 -1.25
C GLY A 64 8.83 36.17 -1.64
N ASP A 65 8.46 35.37 -2.65
CA ASP A 65 7.15 35.43 -3.29
C ASP A 65 6.54 34.03 -3.47
N ARG A 66 5.95 33.52 -2.39
CA ARG A 66 5.42 32.15 -2.31
C ARG A 66 4.27 31.89 -3.30
N GLN A 67 3.49 32.92 -3.64
CA GLN A 67 2.41 32.77 -4.62
C GLN A 67 2.97 32.51 -6.01
N ARG A 68 3.91 33.34 -6.47
CA ARG A 68 4.57 33.15 -7.77
C ARG A 68 5.37 31.86 -7.83
N LEU A 69 6.03 31.48 -6.72
CA LEU A 69 6.73 30.20 -6.62
C LEU A 69 5.80 29.00 -6.88
N ASN A 70 4.61 28.99 -6.27
CA ASN A 70 3.66 27.89 -6.45
C ASN A 70 3.11 27.83 -7.89
N GLU A 71 2.85 28.98 -8.51
CA GLU A 71 2.40 29.04 -9.91
C GLU A 71 3.47 28.52 -10.88
N GLU A 72 4.72 28.98 -10.73
CA GLU A 72 5.82 28.56 -11.59
C GLU A 72 6.19 27.09 -11.36
N MET A 73 6.12 26.60 -10.12
CA MET A 73 6.28 25.17 -9.82
C MET A 73 5.19 24.33 -10.50
N MET A 74 3.94 24.79 -10.48
CA MET A 74 2.84 24.09 -11.15
C MET A 74 3.01 24.08 -12.68
N LYS A 75 3.46 25.20 -13.28
CA LYS A 75 3.80 25.26 -14.71
C LYS A 75 4.93 24.29 -15.06
N LEU A 76 5.99 24.26 -14.25
CA LEU A 76 7.12 23.36 -14.45
C LEU A 76 6.70 21.88 -14.45
N TYR A 77 5.81 21.50 -13.53
CA TYR A 77 5.23 20.14 -13.49
C TYR A 77 4.38 19.81 -14.72
N GLN A 78 3.63 20.79 -15.24
CA GLN A 78 2.83 20.62 -16.44
C GLN A 78 3.68 20.50 -17.71
N GLU A 79 4.71 21.32 -17.86
CA GLU A 79 5.65 21.26 -19.00
C GLU A 79 6.36 19.91 -19.08
N HIS A 80 6.81 19.40 -17.94
CA HIS A 80 7.50 18.11 -17.86
C HIS A 80 6.54 16.90 -17.75
N LYS A 81 5.22 17.14 -17.77
CA LYS A 81 4.15 16.12 -17.67
C LYS A 81 4.35 15.15 -16.49
N VAL A 82 4.86 15.65 -15.37
CA VAL A 82 5.08 14.83 -14.18
C VAL A 82 3.90 15.01 -13.22
N ASN A 83 3.26 13.91 -12.82
CA ASN A 83 2.11 13.95 -11.93
C ASN A 83 2.54 13.76 -10.47
N PRO A 84 2.57 14.80 -9.61
CA PRO A 84 2.98 14.68 -8.21
C PRO A 84 2.11 13.68 -7.42
N LEU A 85 0.83 13.56 -7.78
CA LEU A 85 -0.11 12.63 -7.15
C LEU A 85 0.16 11.16 -7.48
N ALA A 86 0.84 10.87 -8.60
CA ALA A 86 1.25 9.50 -8.90
C ALA A 86 2.28 8.98 -7.89
N SER A 87 3.02 9.88 -7.22
CA SER A 87 4.01 9.53 -6.20
C SER A 87 3.40 9.17 -4.84
N CYS A 88 2.18 9.63 -4.53
CA CYS A 88 1.49 9.26 -3.29
C CYS A 88 0.58 8.02 -3.45
N LEU A 89 0.30 7.59 -4.68
CA LEU A 89 -0.48 6.40 -4.99
C LEU A 89 0.07 5.10 -4.36
N PRO A 90 1.40 4.84 -4.34
CA PRO A 90 1.96 3.64 -3.71
C PRO A 90 1.73 3.62 -2.19
N LEU A 91 1.77 4.79 -1.54
CA LEU A 91 1.54 4.91 -0.10
C LEU A 91 0.09 4.59 0.25
N LEU A 92 -0.85 5.08 -0.56
CA LEU A 92 -2.27 4.76 -0.41
C LEU A 92 -2.57 3.27 -0.65
N ALA A 93 -1.88 2.65 -1.61
CA ALA A 93 -1.98 1.21 -1.85
C ALA A 93 -1.40 0.37 -0.69
N GLN A 94 -0.48 0.93 0.11
CA GLN A 94 0.10 0.27 1.28
C GLN A 94 -0.78 0.37 2.54
N MET A 95 -1.63 1.39 2.66
CA MET A 95 -2.52 1.59 3.81
C MET A 95 -3.38 0.35 4.17
N PRO A 96 -3.98 -0.38 3.20
CA PRO A 96 -4.72 -1.61 3.50
C PRO A 96 -3.87 -2.70 4.16
N VAL A 97 -2.63 -2.90 3.69
CA VAL A 97 -1.71 -3.89 4.26
C VAL A 97 -1.36 -3.53 5.71
N PHE A 98 -1.17 -2.25 5.99
CA PHE A 98 -0.88 -1.75 7.34
C PHE A 98 -2.03 -2.00 8.32
N ILE A 99 -3.28 -1.77 7.88
CA ILE A 99 -4.48 -2.03 8.71
C ILE A 99 -4.63 -3.53 9.03
N ILE A 100 -4.36 -4.40 8.05
CA ILE A 100 -4.40 -5.86 8.24
C ILE A 100 -3.33 -6.29 9.24
N MET A 101 -2.09 -5.84 9.06
CA MET A 101 -0.98 -6.15 9.95
C MET A 101 -1.24 -5.63 11.38
N PHE A 102 -1.75 -4.41 11.52
CA PHE A 102 -2.11 -3.84 12.82
C PHE A 102 -3.20 -4.67 13.52
N ARG A 103 -4.25 -5.11 12.79
CA ARG A 103 -5.28 -5.99 13.35
C ARG A 103 -4.74 -7.35 13.77
N VAL A 104 -3.83 -7.94 12.98
CA VAL A 104 -3.20 -9.22 13.32
C VAL A 104 -2.34 -9.07 14.57
N LEU A 105 -1.48 -8.07 14.62
CA LEU A 105 -0.59 -7.83 15.76
C LEU A 105 -1.39 -7.53 17.03
N HIS A 106 -2.41 -6.67 16.93
CA HIS A 106 -3.31 -6.36 18.04
C HIS A 106 -4.13 -7.58 18.49
N GLY A 107 -4.44 -8.51 17.58
CA GLY A 107 -5.07 -9.79 17.92
C GLY A 107 -4.11 -10.78 18.60
N LEU A 108 -2.82 -10.72 18.29
CA LEU A 108 -1.78 -11.55 18.91
C LEU A 108 -1.36 -11.03 20.30
N THR A 109 -1.43 -9.72 20.52
CA THR A 109 -1.11 -9.10 21.83
C THR A 109 -2.31 -8.95 22.75
N TYR A 110 -3.52 -9.26 22.28
CA TYR A 110 -4.70 -9.33 23.14
C TYR A 110 -4.78 -10.73 23.74
N GLU A 111 -4.09 -10.95 24.86
CA GLU A 111 -4.42 -12.06 25.74
C GLU A 111 -5.80 -11.81 26.34
N PRO A 112 -6.86 -12.57 26.01
CA PRO A 112 -7.95 -12.69 26.96
C PRO A 112 -7.34 -13.36 28.19
N VAL A 113 -7.45 -12.71 29.36
CA VAL A 113 -6.96 -13.18 30.68
C VAL A 113 -7.57 -14.53 31.11
N LEU A 114 -8.28 -15.25 30.22
CA LEU A 114 -8.85 -16.57 30.45
C LEU A 114 -8.63 -17.50 29.24
N GLY A 115 -7.45 -18.12 29.16
CA GLY A 115 -7.24 -19.54 28.78
C GLY A 115 -7.99 -20.17 27.60
N LYS A 116 -8.52 -19.42 26.63
CA LYS A 116 -9.12 -19.94 25.40
C LYS A 116 -8.56 -19.14 24.24
N GLY A 117 -7.79 -19.83 23.40
CA GLY A 117 -7.03 -19.27 22.31
C GLY A 117 -7.88 -18.47 21.32
N PHE A 118 -7.17 -17.59 20.61
CA PHE A 118 -7.51 -16.96 19.34
C PHE A 118 -9.01 -16.94 18.97
N VAL A 119 -9.70 -15.82 19.25
CA VAL A 119 -11.08 -15.60 18.77
C VAL A 119 -11.09 -14.52 17.68
N PRO A 120 -10.86 -14.90 16.41
CA PRO A 120 -10.88 -13.97 15.30
C PRO A 120 -12.30 -13.52 14.96
N LYS A 121 -12.63 -12.26 15.24
CA LYS A 121 -13.94 -11.64 14.98
C LYS A 121 -14.35 -11.57 13.50
N TYR A 122 -13.45 -11.87 12.57
CA TYR A 122 -13.64 -11.73 11.12
C TYR A 122 -13.34 -13.00 10.31
N ILE A 123 -13.10 -14.12 10.99
CA ILE A 123 -12.88 -15.42 10.34
C ILE A 123 -14.19 -16.21 10.44
N GLU A 124 -14.62 -16.79 9.31
CA GLU A 124 -15.81 -17.63 9.28
C GLU A 124 -15.65 -18.82 10.21
N HIS A 125 -16.63 -19.01 11.10
CA HIS A 125 -16.61 -20.01 12.18
C HIS A 125 -16.67 -21.46 11.67
N GLY A 126 -16.69 -21.67 10.34
CA GLY A 126 -16.66 -22.97 9.68
C GLY A 126 -15.33 -23.33 9.00
N SER A 127 -14.35 -22.42 8.96
CA SER A 127 -13.04 -22.67 8.35
C SER A 127 -12.13 -23.46 9.28
N ASP A 128 -11.22 -24.27 8.74
CA ASP A 128 -10.28 -25.10 9.51
C ASP A 128 -9.32 -24.30 10.42
N LEU A 129 -9.29 -22.97 10.29
CA LEU A 129 -8.65 -22.01 11.20
C LEU A 129 -9.36 -21.84 12.55
N TYR A 130 -10.64 -22.21 12.65
CA TYR A 130 -11.40 -22.18 13.90
C TYR A 130 -11.28 -23.50 14.69
N LYS A 131 -10.93 -24.59 14.01
CA LYS A 131 -10.92 -25.95 14.57
C LYS A 131 -9.53 -26.45 14.99
N ALA A 132 -8.47 -25.72 14.65
CA ALA A 132 -7.09 -26.02 15.03
C ALA A 132 -6.71 -25.41 16.38
#